data_AF-A0A2H6KA44-F1
#
_entry.id   AF-A0A2H6KA44-F1
#
_cell.length_a   1.000
_cell.length_b   1.000
_cell.length_c   1.000
_cell.angle_alpha   90.00
_cell.angle_beta   90.00
_cell.angle_gamma   90.00
#
_symmetry.space_group_name_H-M   'P 1'
#
loop_
_entity.id
_entity.type
_entity.pdbx_description
1 polymer ?
#
loop_
_entity_poly.entity_id
_entity_poly.type
_entity_poly.pdbx_seq_one_letter_code
_entity_poly.pdbx_strand_id
1 'polypeptide(L)'
;MLKCAKGHVLEVAAGTLESLKLYGGIESLTAVDKSVMMCFEMKRKVEDVKPDFPVTIICGDASDLPFENESFHTVVTSHALCSVEHPERSLDEIARVMKPSGRYFALERGRVYYRYLRSLLEWLKVYPNPAVPWKYGHFENRDPISLIKGCSELTVTDSEVFGYGINYAIVARRANSDKITEFANDPTPKEGAKIIYQYIPHTL
;
A
#
# COMPACT_ATOMS: atom_id res chain seq x y z
N MET A 1 6.72 -12.03 -0.69
CA MET A 1 5.71 -11.26 0.05
C MET A 1 4.42 -11.06 -0.74
N LEU A 2 4.38 -10.25 -1.81
CA LEU A 2 3.13 -9.93 -2.52
C LEU A 2 2.40 -11.12 -3.17
N LYS A 3 3.14 -12.17 -3.58
CA LYS A 3 2.57 -13.45 -4.04
C LYS A 3 1.71 -14.18 -2.98
N CYS A 4 1.79 -13.75 -1.72
CA CYS A 4 1.01 -14.30 -0.62
C CYS A 4 -0.30 -13.51 -0.37
N ALA A 5 -0.58 -12.47 -1.14
CA ALA A 5 -1.85 -11.75 -1.12
C ALA A 5 -3.00 -12.71 -1.50
N LYS A 6 -4.14 -12.57 -0.83
CA LYS A 6 -5.30 -13.45 -0.99
C LYS A 6 -6.61 -12.68 -0.83
N GLY A 7 -7.68 -13.23 -1.42
CA GLY A 7 -9.03 -12.67 -1.38
C GLY A 7 -9.14 -11.36 -2.13
N HIS A 8 -10.07 -10.50 -1.74
CA HIS A 8 -10.07 -9.09 -2.12
C HIS A 8 -8.82 -8.33 -1.64
N VAL A 9 -8.04 -7.80 -2.59
CA VAL A 9 -6.80 -7.05 -2.35
C VAL A 9 -7.03 -5.56 -2.62
N LEU A 10 -6.57 -4.70 -1.71
CA LEU A 10 -6.45 -3.26 -1.92
C LEU A 10 -4.97 -2.86 -2.03
N GLU A 11 -4.60 -2.16 -3.10
CA GLU A 11 -3.30 -1.48 -3.19
C GLU A 11 -3.48 0.04 -3.07
N VAL A 12 -2.88 0.61 -2.03
CA VAL A 12 -3.03 2.01 -1.65
C VAL A 12 -1.84 2.83 -2.16
N ALA A 13 -2.13 3.99 -2.76
CA ALA A 13 -1.16 4.83 -3.47
C ALA A 13 -0.35 3.99 -4.48
N ALA A 14 -1.09 3.31 -5.35
CA ALA A 14 -0.58 2.29 -6.25
C ALA A 14 0.35 2.83 -7.36
N GLY A 15 0.40 4.16 -7.58
CA GLY A 15 1.18 4.76 -8.64
C GLY A 15 0.82 4.16 -10.01
N THR A 16 1.83 3.66 -10.73
CA THR A 16 1.66 2.97 -12.02
C THR A 16 1.32 1.48 -11.90
N LEU A 17 1.06 0.97 -10.70
CA LEU A 17 0.72 -0.43 -10.41
C LEU A 17 1.78 -1.43 -10.90
N GLU A 18 3.05 -1.20 -10.56
CA GLU A 18 4.17 -2.09 -10.93
C GLU A 18 4.06 -3.50 -10.34
N SER A 19 3.33 -3.63 -9.23
CA SER A 19 3.04 -4.88 -8.52
C SER A 19 2.07 -5.81 -9.26
N LEU A 20 1.35 -5.37 -10.30
CA LEU A 20 0.22 -6.09 -10.90
C LEU A 20 0.53 -7.56 -11.21
N LYS A 21 1.68 -7.83 -11.81
CA LYS A 21 2.11 -9.18 -12.24
C LYS A 21 2.54 -10.09 -11.08
N LEU A 22 2.62 -9.56 -9.87
CA LEU A 22 2.99 -10.31 -8.66
C LEU A 22 1.77 -10.90 -7.96
N TYR A 23 0.57 -10.41 -8.27
CA TYR A 23 -0.69 -10.97 -7.79
C TYR A 23 -1.11 -12.16 -8.66
N GLY A 24 -1.76 -13.14 -8.04
CA GLY A 24 -2.34 -14.30 -8.72
C GLY A 24 -3.20 -15.12 -7.77
N GLY A 25 -4.30 -15.70 -8.26
CA GLY A 25 -5.24 -16.47 -7.44
C GLY A 25 -5.98 -15.64 -6.37
N ILE A 26 -6.12 -14.34 -6.60
CA ILE A 26 -6.89 -13.42 -5.75
C ILE A 26 -8.33 -13.27 -6.27
N GLU A 27 -9.26 -12.83 -5.42
CA GLU A 27 -10.66 -12.66 -5.82
C GLU A 27 -10.89 -11.38 -6.62
N SER A 28 -10.21 -10.29 -6.24
CA SER A 28 -10.17 -9.04 -7.00
C SER A 28 -9.04 -8.14 -6.52
N LEU A 29 -8.63 -7.20 -7.36
CA LEU A 29 -7.71 -6.12 -7.03
C LEU A 29 -8.44 -4.77 -7.10
N THR A 30 -8.33 -3.98 -6.05
CA THR A 30 -8.70 -2.57 -6.07
C THR A 30 -7.43 -1.74 -5.93
N ALA A 31 -7.17 -0.83 -6.86
CA ALA A 31 -6.00 0.04 -6.84
C ALA A 31 -6.45 1.50 -6.69
N VAL A 32 -5.87 2.20 -5.69
CA VAL A 32 -6.20 3.58 -5.37
C VAL A 32 -4.97 4.46 -5.53
N ASP A 33 -5.12 5.58 -6.22
CA ASP A 33 -4.11 6.64 -6.23
C ASP A 33 -4.77 8.03 -6.30
N LYS A 34 -4.14 9.02 -5.64
CA LYS A 34 -4.61 10.41 -5.64
C LYS A 34 -4.48 11.06 -7.01
N SER A 35 -3.48 10.64 -7.78
CA SER A 35 -3.20 11.17 -9.11
C SER A 35 -4.07 10.49 -10.16
N VAL A 36 -4.94 11.27 -10.79
CA VAL A 36 -5.73 10.80 -11.94
C VAL A 36 -4.83 10.33 -13.09
N MET A 37 -3.64 10.93 -13.25
CA MET A 37 -2.68 10.51 -14.27
C MET A 37 -2.12 9.12 -13.99
N MET A 38 -1.85 8.80 -12.72
CA MET A 38 -1.45 7.45 -12.31
C MET A 38 -2.58 6.45 -12.58
N CYS A 39 -3.83 6.83 -12.32
CA CYS A 39 -4.98 5.99 -12.65
C CYS A 39 -5.08 5.64 -14.15
N PHE A 40 -4.74 6.58 -15.04
CA PHE A 40 -4.69 6.29 -16.47
C PHE A 40 -3.54 5.35 -16.85
N GLU A 41 -2.37 5.48 -16.21
CA GLU A 41 -1.26 4.54 -16.40
C GLU A 41 -1.60 3.14 -15.88
N MET A 42 -2.28 3.05 -14.73
CA MET A 42 -2.80 1.79 -14.20
C MET A 42 -3.77 1.14 -15.19
N LYS A 43 -4.71 1.91 -15.75
CA LYS A 43 -5.66 1.42 -16.76
C LYS A 43 -4.92 0.82 -17.95
N ARG A 44 -3.98 1.56 -18.53
CA ARG A 44 -3.17 1.09 -19.68
C ARG A 44 -2.47 -0.23 -19.34
N LYS A 45 -1.85 -0.31 -18.16
CA LYS A 45 -1.17 -1.52 -17.70
C LYS A 45 -2.12 -2.71 -17.54
N VAL A 46 -3.31 -2.50 -17.00
CA VAL A 46 -4.32 -3.57 -16.87
C VAL A 46 -4.79 -4.04 -18.25
N GLU A 47 -5.01 -3.13 -19.19
CA GLU A 47 -5.40 -3.45 -20.57
C GLU A 47 -4.29 -4.21 -21.33
N ASP A 48 -3.03 -3.92 -21.05
CA ASP A 48 -1.87 -4.61 -21.62
C ASP A 48 -1.65 -6.00 -21.02
N VAL A 49 -1.77 -6.13 -19.69
CA VAL A 49 -1.50 -7.38 -18.96
C VAL A 49 -2.67 -8.35 -19.01
N LYS A 50 -3.91 -7.85 -18.93
CA LYS A 50 -5.16 -8.64 -18.88
C LYS A 50 -5.11 -9.74 -17.80
N PRO A 51 -5.08 -9.36 -16.51
CA PRO A 51 -5.02 -10.33 -15.42
C PRO A 51 -6.24 -11.26 -15.43
N ASP A 52 -6.13 -12.43 -14.80
CA ASP A 52 -7.20 -13.42 -14.67
C ASP A 52 -8.21 -13.11 -13.56
N PHE A 53 -8.09 -11.95 -12.92
CA PHE A 53 -8.96 -11.47 -11.85
C PHE A 53 -9.51 -10.07 -12.14
N PRO A 54 -10.68 -9.71 -11.57
CA PRO A 54 -11.24 -8.36 -11.70
C PRO A 54 -10.31 -7.28 -11.10
N VAL A 55 -10.24 -6.12 -11.77
CA VAL A 55 -9.49 -4.95 -11.28
C VAL A 55 -10.38 -3.71 -11.26
N THR A 56 -10.43 -3.00 -10.14
CA THR A 56 -11.08 -1.68 -10.02
C THR A 56 -10.03 -0.61 -9.74
N ILE A 57 -10.04 0.47 -10.51
CA ILE A 57 -9.13 1.61 -10.34
C ILE A 57 -9.94 2.81 -9.86
N ILE A 58 -9.52 3.38 -8.73
CA ILE A 58 -10.18 4.53 -8.09
C ILE A 58 -9.17 5.67 -7.91
N CYS A 59 -9.61 6.87 -8.27
CA CYS A 59 -8.89 8.10 -7.96
C CYS A 59 -9.32 8.57 -6.57
N GLY A 60 -8.44 8.46 -5.57
CA GLY A 60 -8.76 8.74 -4.17
C GLY A 60 -7.52 8.95 -3.30
N ASP A 61 -7.70 9.57 -2.14
CA ASP A 61 -6.61 9.85 -1.20
C ASP A 61 -6.39 8.66 -0.26
N ALA A 62 -5.13 8.33 0.02
CA ALA A 62 -4.79 7.24 0.94
C ALA A 62 -5.21 7.52 2.39
N SER A 63 -5.41 8.79 2.76
CA SER A 63 -5.85 9.23 4.09
C SER A 63 -7.38 9.35 4.24
N ASP A 64 -8.15 9.07 3.20
CA ASP A 64 -9.61 9.01 3.21
C ASP A 64 -10.09 8.00 2.15
N LEU A 65 -9.98 6.71 2.47
CA LEU A 65 -10.28 5.63 1.56
C LEU A 65 -11.80 5.45 1.43
N PRO A 66 -12.37 5.45 0.22
CA PRO A 66 -13.82 5.46 0.00
C PRO A 66 -14.42 4.05 0.11
N PHE A 67 -14.12 3.33 1.19
CA PHE A 67 -14.63 2.00 1.48
C PHE A 67 -15.17 1.92 2.91
N GLU A 68 -16.03 0.95 3.14
CA GLU A 68 -16.46 0.58 4.48
C GLU A 68 -15.34 -0.02 5.31
N ASN A 69 -15.60 -0.16 6.60
CA ASN A 69 -14.68 -0.84 7.49
C ASN A 69 -14.57 -2.31 7.06
N GLU A 70 -13.42 -2.94 7.29
CA GLU A 70 -13.25 -4.39 7.21
C GLU A 70 -13.64 -5.01 5.83
N SER A 71 -13.38 -4.30 4.74
CA SER A 71 -13.72 -4.74 3.38
C SER A 71 -12.66 -5.63 2.72
N PHE A 72 -11.39 -5.52 3.09
CA PHE A 72 -10.28 -6.18 2.36
C PHE A 72 -9.58 -7.26 3.18
N HIS A 73 -9.29 -8.39 2.53
CA HIS A 73 -8.50 -9.48 3.11
C HIS A 73 -7.01 -9.18 3.10
N THR A 74 -6.55 -8.49 2.06
CA THR A 74 -5.15 -8.06 1.95
C THR A 74 -5.10 -6.59 1.60
N VAL A 75 -4.27 -5.82 2.30
CA VAL A 75 -3.91 -4.45 1.92
C VAL A 75 -2.44 -4.40 1.58
N VAL A 76 -2.07 -3.64 0.56
CA VAL A 76 -0.71 -3.52 0.05
C VAL A 76 -0.34 -2.04 -0.09
N THR A 77 0.90 -1.71 0.27
CA THR A 77 1.56 -0.50 -0.22
C THR A 77 2.90 -0.84 -0.85
N SER A 78 3.25 -0.13 -1.93
CA SER A 78 4.53 -0.27 -2.62
C SER A 78 5.14 1.11 -2.89
N HIS A 79 6.11 1.50 -2.07
CA HIS A 79 6.75 2.82 -2.05
C HIS A 79 5.75 3.98 -1.86
N ALA A 80 4.72 3.75 -1.05
CA ALA A 80 3.67 4.71 -0.78
C ALA A 80 3.99 5.58 0.45
N LEU A 81 4.36 4.95 1.57
CA LEU A 81 4.50 5.63 2.85
C LEU A 81 5.64 6.65 2.87
N CYS A 82 6.57 6.57 1.93
CA CYS A 82 7.58 7.62 1.74
C CYS A 82 7.04 8.87 1.01
N SER A 83 5.91 8.79 0.32
CA SER A 83 5.40 9.80 -0.60
C SER A 83 4.11 10.50 -0.12
N VAL A 84 3.25 9.78 0.59
CA VAL A 84 1.97 10.34 1.09
C VAL A 84 2.17 11.50 2.07
N GLU A 85 1.25 12.47 2.08
CA GLU A 85 1.36 13.65 2.96
C GLU A 85 1.18 13.30 4.44
N HIS A 86 0.26 12.38 4.75
CA HIS A 86 -0.12 12.02 6.12
C HIS A 86 -0.01 10.50 6.33
N PRO A 87 1.20 9.93 6.47
CA PRO A 87 1.38 8.48 6.56
C PRO A 87 0.66 7.88 7.77
N GLU A 88 0.54 8.58 8.90
CA GLU A 88 -0.20 8.07 10.06
C GLU A 88 -1.68 7.89 9.73
N ARG A 89 -2.32 8.90 9.13
CA ARG A 89 -3.73 8.80 8.72
C ARG A 89 -3.96 7.73 7.66
N SER A 90 -3.02 7.58 6.71
CA SER A 90 -3.10 6.50 5.73
C SER A 90 -3.00 5.12 6.38
N LEU A 91 -2.18 4.96 7.43
CA LEU A 91 -2.11 3.72 8.20
C LEU A 91 -3.39 3.45 8.99
N ASP A 92 -4.02 4.48 9.55
CA ASP A 92 -5.32 4.37 10.22
C ASP A 92 -6.40 3.91 9.24
N GLU A 93 -6.44 4.47 8.03
CA GLU A 93 -7.36 4.04 6.97
C GLU A 93 -7.08 2.62 6.47
N ILE A 94 -5.81 2.25 6.28
CA ILE A 94 -5.39 0.88 5.96
C ILE A 94 -5.90 -0.09 7.03
N ALA A 95 -5.71 0.23 8.30
CA ALA A 95 -6.20 -0.59 9.40
C ALA A 95 -7.74 -0.69 9.36
N ARG A 96 -8.43 0.44 9.17
CA ARG A 96 -9.90 0.53 9.12
C ARG A 96 -10.52 -0.34 8.04
N VAL A 97 -10.01 -0.29 6.81
CA VAL A 97 -10.58 -1.06 5.68
C VAL A 97 -10.14 -2.52 5.66
N MET A 98 -9.09 -2.88 6.40
CA MET A 98 -8.62 -4.27 6.51
C MET A 98 -9.53 -5.08 7.44
N LYS A 99 -9.91 -6.30 7.02
CA LYS A 99 -10.63 -7.27 7.85
C LYS A 99 -9.84 -7.63 9.12
N PRO A 100 -10.47 -8.07 10.23
CA PRO A 100 -9.77 -8.49 11.45
C PRO A 100 -8.71 -9.58 11.21
N SER A 101 -9.00 -10.54 10.34
CA SER A 101 -8.07 -11.61 9.92
C SER A 101 -7.18 -11.22 8.72
N GLY A 102 -7.26 -9.98 8.27
CA GLY A 102 -6.56 -9.47 7.11
C GLY A 102 -5.06 -9.27 7.35
N ARG A 103 -4.33 -9.14 6.25
CA ARG A 103 -2.88 -8.89 6.25
C ARG A 103 -2.55 -7.60 5.52
N TYR A 104 -1.60 -6.86 6.08
CA TYR A 104 -1.00 -5.71 5.46
C TYR A 104 0.43 -6.04 5.01
N PHE A 105 0.71 -5.84 3.73
CA PHE A 105 2.05 -5.97 3.15
C PHE A 105 2.56 -4.59 2.73
N ALA A 106 3.63 -4.13 3.37
CA ALA A 106 4.28 -2.87 3.03
C ALA A 106 5.63 -3.14 2.39
N LEU A 107 5.78 -2.81 1.11
CA LEU A 107 7.07 -2.72 0.44
C LEU A 107 7.45 -1.25 0.39
N GLU A 108 8.38 -0.79 1.21
CA GLU A 108 8.63 0.63 1.38
C GLU A 108 10.08 1.00 1.16
N ARG A 109 10.28 2.23 0.69
CA ARG A 109 11.57 2.90 0.82
C ARG A 109 11.58 3.66 2.14
N GLY A 110 12.69 3.59 2.86
CA GLY A 110 12.82 4.28 4.13
C GLY A 110 14.22 4.77 4.40
N ARG A 111 14.43 5.19 5.63
CA ARG A 111 15.72 5.66 6.10
C ARG A 111 16.81 4.61 5.93
N VAL A 112 18.04 5.06 5.76
CA VAL A 112 19.20 4.16 5.75
C VAL A 112 19.22 3.38 7.07
N TYR A 113 19.06 2.06 6.98
CA TYR A 113 18.86 1.17 8.12
C TYR A 113 20.11 1.08 9.01
N TYR A 114 21.27 0.91 8.38
CA TYR A 114 22.55 0.76 9.08
C TYR A 114 22.93 2.06 9.79
N ARG A 115 22.73 2.09 11.11
CA ARG A 115 22.90 3.30 11.94
C ARG A 115 24.24 4.02 11.70
N TYR A 116 25.35 3.29 11.67
CA TYR A 116 26.68 3.91 11.49
C TYR A 116 26.85 4.52 10.11
N LEU A 117 26.40 3.84 9.06
CA LEU A 117 26.42 4.39 7.69
C LEU A 117 25.52 5.63 7.61
N ARG A 118 24.30 5.55 8.15
CA ARG A 118 23.38 6.70 8.20
C ARG A 118 24.03 7.90 8.89
N SER A 119 24.60 7.72 10.07
CA SER A 119 25.25 8.81 10.81
C SER A 119 26.45 9.40 10.07
N LEU A 120 27.21 8.58 9.33
CA LEU A 120 28.29 9.07 8.47
C LEU A 120 27.74 9.93 7.31
N LEU A 121 26.67 9.49 6.66
CA LEU A 121 26.03 10.23 5.55
C LEU A 121 25.38 11.53 6.03
N GLU A 122 24.78 11.52 7.22
CA GLU A 122 24.24 12.72 7.90
C GLU A 122 25.36 13.71 8.24
N TRP A 123 26.48 13.22 8.78
CA TRP A 123 27.66 14.04 9.08
C TRP A 123 28.26 14.67 7.81
N LEU A 124 28.32 13.91 6.71
CA LEU A 124 28.73 14.41 5.39
C LEU A 124 27.70 15.33 4.72
N LYS A 125 26.51 15.52 5.31
CA LYS A 125 25.40 16.31 4.76
C LYS A 125 24.92 15.87 3.38
N VAL A 126 25.10 14.59 3.05
CA VAL A 126 24.59 13.99 1.80
C VAL A 126 23.25 13.31 1.99
N TYR A 127 22.80 13.14 3.24
CA TYR A 127 21.55 12.47 3.61
C TYR A 127 20.93 13.08 4.88
N PRO A 128 19.58 13.18 4.99
CA PRO A 128 18.64 13.12 3.87
C PRO A 128 18.83 14.33 2.95
N ASN A 129 18.58 14.17 1.65
CA ASN A 129 18.73 15.27 0.71
C ASN A 129 17.44 16.12 0.70
N PRO A 130 17.49 17.41 1.09
CA PRO A 130 16.30 18.26 1.18
C PRO A 130 15.64 18.53 -0.17
N ALA A 131 16.33 18.33 -1.29
CA ALA A 131 15.78 18.47 -2.63
C ALA A 131 14.97 17.25 -3.10
N VAL A 132 15.13 16.09 -2.46
CA VAL A 132 14.51 14.83 -2.92
C VAL A 132 12.98 14.85 -2.87
N PRO A 133 12.31 15.38 -1.82
CA PRO A 133 10.86 15.51 -1.83
C PRO A 133 10.33 16.34 -3.01
N TRP A 134 11.02 17.44 -3.35
CA TRP A 134 10.61 18.34 -4.42
C TRP A 134 10.92 17.80 -5.82
N LYS A 135 12.01 17.05 -5.96
CA LYS A 135 12.47 16.52 -7.25
C LYS A 135 11.86 15.16 -7.59
N TYR A 136 11.61 14.32 -6.58
CA TYR A 136 11.23 12.92 -6.74
C TYR A 136 10.00 12.53 -5.92
N GLY A 137 9.37 13.46 -5.20
CA GLY A 137 8.08 13.24 -4.53
C GLY A 137 8.10 12.34 -3.29
N HIS A 138 9.27 12.06 -2.70
CA HIS A 138 9.35 11.18 -1.53
C HIS A 138 10.34 11.67 -0.47
N PHE A 139 10.13 11.23 0.77
CA PHE A 139 10.99 11.49 1.91
C PHE A 139 11.92 10.31 2.19
N GLU A 140 13.22 10.57 2.20
CA GLU A 140 14.24 9.52 2.39
C GLU A 140 14.49 9.16 3.87
N ASN A 141 13.97 9.95 4.81
CA ASN A 141 14.24 9.82 6.25
C ASN A 141 13.08 9.21 7.06
N ARG A 142 11.99 8.81 6.41
CA ARG A 142 10.89 8.10 7.08
C ARG A 142 11.33 6.70 7.48
N ASP A 143 10.93 6.25 8.66
CA ASP A 143 11.16 4.88 9.12
C ASP A 143 9.85 4.08 9.00
N PRO A 144 9.68 3.23 7.98
CA PRO A 144 8.43 2.51 7.74
C PRO A 144 8.06 1.57 8.89
N ILE A 145 9.04 0.93 9.53
CA ILE A 145 8.78 0.02 10.66
C ILE A 145 8.25 0.83 11.85
N SER A 146 8.89 1.96 12.16
CA SER A 146 8.44 2.81 13.27
C SER A 146 7.09 3.45 13.01
N LEU A 147 6.80 3.85 11.76
CA LEU A 147 5.49 4.38 11.36
C LEU A 147 4.38 3.33 11.58
N ILE A 148 4.57 2.11 11.08
CA ILE A 148 3.57 1.04 11.20
C ILE A 148 3.37 0.64 12.67
N LYS A 149 4.45 0.56 13.47
CA LYS A 149 4.35 0.31 14.92
C LYS A 149 3.68 1.44 15.69
N GLY A 150 3.66 2.65 15.15
CA GLY A 150 2.98 3.80 15.74
C GLY A 150 1.45 3.73 15.59
N CYS A 151 0.94 2.96 14.63
CA CYS A 151 -0.50 2.73 14.48
C CYS A 151 -0.94 1.64 15.47
N SER A 152 -1.79 2.02 16.43
CA SER A 152 -2.24 1.12 17.51
C SER A 152 -3.05 -0.08 17.04
N GLU A 153 -3.68 0.03 15.86
CA GLU A 153 -4.50 -1.02 15.27
C GLU A 153 -3.68 -2.02 14.44
N LEU A 154 -2.39 -1.78 14.24
CA LEU A 154 -1.50 -2.65 13.47
C LEU A 154 -0.42 -3.26 14.36
N THR A 155 -0.07 -4.51 14.08
CA THR A 155 1.06 -5.20 14.70
C THR A 155 1.95 -5.77 13.61
N VAL A 156 3.20 -5.33 13.57
CA VAL A 156 4.23 -5.90 12.69
C VAL A 156 4.53 -7.31 13.14
N THR A 157 4.36 -8.28 12.26
CA THR A 157 4.62 -9.70 12.52
C THR A 157 5.94 -10.16 11.93
N ASP A 158 6.35 -9.57 10.82
CA ASP A 158 7.60 -9.90 10.13
C ASP A 158 8.15 -8.66 9.41
N SER A 159 9.46 -8.58 9.25
CA SER A 159 10.10 -7.51 8.49
C SER A 159 11.49 -7.91 8.00
N GLU A 160 11.78 -7.57 6.75
CA GLU A 160 13.08 -7.73 6.13
C GLU A 160 13.56 -6.37 5.57
N VAL A 161 14.87 -6.15 5.63
CA VAL A 161 15.53 -4.97 5.06
C VAL A 161 16.52 -5.42 4.00
N PHE A 162 16.45 -4.83 2.81
CA PHE A 162 17.26 -5.24 1.67
C PHE A 162 17.68 -4.06 0.78
N GLY A 163 18.46 -4.36 -0.27
CA GLY A 163 18.95 -3.38 -1.23
C GLY A 163 19.83 -2.32 -0.56
N TYR A 164 20.85 -2.73 0.19
CA TYR A 164 21.76 -1.84 0.94
C TYR A 164 21.11 -1.04 2.08
N GLY A 165 19.99 -1.51 2.63
CA GLY A 165 19.41 -0.93 3.83
C GLY A 165 18.44 0.22 3.58
N ILE A 166 17.89 0.35 2.37
CA ILE A 166 16.93 1.42 2.02
C ILE A 166 15.54 0.90 1.66
N ASN A 167 15.39 -0.40 1.40
CA ASN A 167 14.10 -1.03 1.13
C ASN A 167 13.68 -1.93 2.29
N TYR A 168 12.40 -1.88 2.62
CA TYR A 168 11.77 -2.57 3.74
C TYR A 168 10.62 -3.40 3.19
N ALA A 169 10.61 -4.70 3.47
CA ALA A 169 9.44 -5.56 3.28
C ALA A 169 8.86 -5.85 4.66
N ILE A 170 7.62 -5.45 4.92
CA ILE A 170 6.99 -5.53 6.24
C ILE A 170 5.66 -6.25 6.11
N VAL A 171 5.42 -7.20 6.99
CA VAL A 171 4.13 -7.86 7.16
C VAL A 171 3.54 -7.40 8.48
N ALA A 172 2.31 -6.91 8.46
CA ALA A 172 1.55 -6.56 9.63
C ALA A 172 0.15 -7.19 9.60
N ARG A 173 -0.46 -7.29 10.77
CA ARG A 173 -1.84 -7.72 10.99
C ARG A 173 -2.57 -6.72 11.86
N ARG A 174 -3.91 -6.82 11.93
CA ARG A 174 -4.68 -6.08 12.93
C ARG A 174 -4.30 -6.51 14.35
N ALA A 175 -4.14 -5.55 15.27
CA ALA A 175 -3.79 -5.80 16.67
C ALA A 175 -4.87 -6.62 17.41
N ASN A 176 -6.14 -6.45 17.03
CA ASN A 176 -7.29 -7.12 17.62
C ASN A 176 -7.86 -8.23 16.72
N SER A 177 -7.00 -9.06 16.11
CA SER A 177 -7.37 -10.06 15.10
C SER A 177 -8.37 -11.14 15.56
N ASP A 178 -8.56 -11.27 16.87
CA ASP A 178 -9.40 -12.31 17.49
C ASP A 178 -10.89 -11.94 17.55
N LYS A 179 -11.25 -10.70 17.17
CA LYS A 179 -12.65 -10.29 17.03
C LYS A 179 -13.25 -10.92 15.77
N ILE A 180 -14.12 -11.90 15.96
CA ILE A 180 -15.01 -12.40 14.92
C ILE A 180 -16.09 -11.33 14.71
N THR A 181 -15.90 -10.46 13.74
CA THR A 181 -16.99 -9.64 13.20
C THR A 181 -17.72 -10.45 12.13
N GLU A 182 -19.04 -10.30 12.03
CA GLU A 182 -19.74 -10.73 10.83
C GLU A 182 -19.05 -10.09 9.63
N PHE A 183 -18.58 -10.90 8.68
CA PHE A 183 -17.75 -10.41 7.59
C PHE A 183 -18.49 -9.30 6.86
N ALA A 184 -17.91 -8.10 6.84
CA ALA A 184 -18.40 -7.04 5.97
C ALA A 184 -18.42 -7.54 4.53
N ASN A 185 -19.45 -7.12 3.80
CA ASN A 185 -19.71 -7.43 2.40
C ASN A 185 -18.45 -7.23 1.53
N ASP A 186 -18.44 -7.87 0.37
CA ASP A 186 -17.44 -7.64 -0.68
C ASP A 186 -17.19 -6.14 -0.89
N PRO A 187 -15.93 -5.73 -1.15
CA PRO A 187 -15.55 -4.32 -1.17
C PRO A 187 -16.38 -3.56 -2.20
N THR A 188 -17.22 -2.67 -1.69
CA THR A 188 -18.05 -1.77 -2.51
C THR A 188 -17.58 -0.34 -2.26
N PRO A 189 -17.18 0.41 -3.30
CA PRO A 189 -16.85 1.82 -3.15
C PRO A 189 -18.06 2.61 -2.61
N LYS A 190 -17.83 3.48 -1.64
CA LYS A 190 -18.84 4.40 -1.08
C LYS A 190 -19.41 5.31 -2.18
N GLU A 191 -20.62 5.81 -1.95
CA GLU A 191 -21.23 6.81 -2.85
C GLU A 191 -20.29 8.02 -3.01
N GLY A 192 -20.11 8.46 -4.26
CA GLY A 192 -19.17 9.54 -4.60
C GLY A 192 -17.73 9.11 -4.86
N ALA A 193 -17.38 7.83 -4.68
CA ALA A 193 -16.06 7.31 -5.06
C ALA A 193 -15.81 7.51 -6.56
N LYS A 194 -14.66 8.09 -6.91
CA LYS A 194 -14.28 8.36 -8.30
C LYS A 194 -13.65 7.13 -8.94
N ILE A 195 -14.50 6.22 -9.41
CA ILE A 195 -14.08 5.04 -10.20
C ILE A 195 -13.62 5.50 -11.58
N ILE A 196 -12.37 5.20 -11.93
CA ILE A 196 -11.77 5.56 -13.22
C ILE A 196 -11.92 4.43 -14.24
N TYR A 197 -11.80 3.19 -13.78
CA TYR A 197 -11.81 2.03 -14.65
C TYR A 197 -12.19 0.76 -13.89
N GLN A 198 -12.90 -0.13 -14.56
CA GLN A 198 -13.19 -1.48 -14.10
C GLN A 198 -12.86 -2.46 -15.21
N TYR A 199 -12.09 -3.47 -14.85
CA TYR A 199 -11.73 -4.59 -15.69
C TYR A 199 -12.38 -5.85 -15.13
N ILE A 200 -13.06 -6.58 -15.99
CA ILE A 200 -13.62 -7.89 -15.70
C ILE A 200 -12.95 -8.86 -16.67
N PRO A 201 -12.24 -9.89 -16.18
CA PRO A 201 -11.66 -10.89 -17.07
C PRO A 201 -12.76 -11.60 -17.84
N HIS A 202 -12.55 -11.83 -19.13
CA HIS A 202 -13.46 -12.66 -19.90
C HIS A 202 -13.28 -14.11 -19.42
N THR A 203 -14.32 -14.68 -18.80
CA THR A 203 -14.43 -16.13 -18.64
C THR A 203 -14.45 -16.76 -20.03
N LEU A 204 -13.40 -17.51 -20.35
CA LEU A 204 -13.41 -18.47 -21.46
C LEU A 204 -14.28 -19.68 -21.10
#